data_AF-A0A942A0F8-F1
#
_entry.id   AF-A0A942A0F8-F1
#
_cell.length_a   1.000
_cell.length_b   1.000
_cell.length_c   1.000
_cell.angle_alpha   90.00
_cell.angle_beta   90.00
_cell.angle_gamma   90.00
#
_symmetry.space_group_name_H-M   'P 1'
#
loop_
_entity.id
_entity.type
_entity.pdbx_description
1 polymer ?
#
loop_
_entity_poly.entity_id
_entity_poly.type
_entity_poly.pdbx_seq_one_letter_code
_entity_poly.pdbx_strand_id
1 'polypeptide(L)'
;MNCLEKKLQAVEDWSAQTNLYELHEVAAGVYVYALKNTADNSEPAHYLCATCFNNKKKSILQRKGKGMGGTYYICNECKAEINDHSNREIPPKQNPGTGGDEHGWMGS
;
A
#
# COMPACT_ATOMS: atom_id res chain seq x y z
N MET A 1 16.22 -34.53 19.60
CA MET A 1 15.73 -33.40 20.41
C MET A 1 16.90 -32.43 20.48
N ASN A 2 16.87 -31.25 19.89
CA ASN A 2 16.26 -30.05 20.49
C ASN A 2 15.65 -29.14 19.41
N CYS A 3 14.34 -29.26 19.22
CA CYS A 3 13.55 -28.34 18.39
C CYS A 3 13.28 -26.99 19.10
N LEU A 4 13.89 -26.77 20.28
CA LEU A 4 13.65 -25.58 21.12
C LEU A 4 14.67 -24.46 20.89
N GLU A 5 15.95 -24.77 20.67
CA GLU A 5 17.00 -23.75 20.56
C GLU A 5 16.84 -22.90 19.28
N LYS A 6 16.40 -23.50 18.18
CA LYS A 6 16.08 -22.76 16.94
C LYS A 6 14.89 -21.80 17.10
N LYS A 7 13.97 -22.05 18.04
CA LYS A 7 12.82 -21.16 18.27
C LYS A 7 13.21 -19.90 19.02
N LEU A 8 14.26 -19.93 19.84
CA LEU A 8 14.74 -18.77 20.59
C LEU A 8 15.40 -17.75 19.66
N GLN A 9 16.35 -18.19 18.82
CA GLN A 9 17.03 -17.30 17.87
C GLN A 9 16.05 -16.61 16.90
N ALA A 10 15.04 -17.33 16.40
CA ALA A 10 14.05 -16.75 15.48
C ALA A 10 13.20 -15.63 16.12
N VAL A 11 13.04 -15.61 17.45
CA VAL A 11 12.26 -14.58 18.16
C VAL A 11 13.10 -13.32 18.42
N GLU A 12 14.39 -13.49 18.71
CA GLU A 12 15.33 -12.37 18.87
C GLU A 12 15.51 -11.61 17.55
N ASP A 13 15.70 -12.34 16.45
CA ASP A 13 15.80 -11.77 15.09
C ASP A 13 14.51 -11.02 14.70
N TRP A 14 13.35 -11.57 15.04
CA TRP A 14 12.07 -10.92 14.76
C TRP A 14 11.97 -9.54 15.42
N SER A 15 12.32 -9.43 16.70
CA SER A 15 12.22 -8.17 17.44
C SER A 15 13.13 -7.10 16.86
N ALA A 16 14.37 -7.45 16.49
CA ALA A 16 15.29 -6.54 15.81
C ALA A 16 14.74 -6.06 14.46
N GLN A 17 14.17 -6.98 13.67
CA GLN A 17 13.55 -6.66 12.39
C GLN A 17 12.32 -5.76 12.55
N THR A 18 11.46 -5.99 13.55
CA THR A 18 10.28 -5.15 13.76
C THR A 18 10.60 -3.71 14.11
N ASN A 19 11.77 -3.45 14.71
CA ASN A 19 12.19 -2.09 15.06
C ASN A 19 12.46 -1.22 13.83
N LEU A 20 12.76 -1.86 12.69
CA LEU A 20 12.91 -1.19 11.39
C LEU A 20 11.58 -0.86 10.72
N TYR A 21 10.45 -1.34 11.24
CA TYR A 21 9.13 -1.04 10.70
C TYR A 21 8.36 -0.14 11.66
N GLU A 22 7.57 0.78 11.11
CA GLU A 22 6.67 1.65 11.87
C GLU A 22 5.23 1.45 11.42
N LEU A 23 4.30 1.65 12.35
CA LEU A 23 2.88 1.63 12.04
C LEU A 23 2.53 2.91 11.27
N HIS A 24 2.11 2.75 10.03
CA HIS A 24 1.75 3.83 9.12
C HIS A 24 0.25 3.74 8.79
N GLU A 25 -0.45 4.85 8.97
CA GLU A 25 -1.84 4.98 8.57
C GLU A 25 -1.91 5.44 7.11
N VAL A 26 -2.21 4.51 6.18
CA VAL A 26 -2.34 4.83 4.75
C VAL A 26 -3.66 5.55 4.45
N ALA A 27 -4.71 5.19 5.17
CA ALA A 27 -6.00 5.84 5.07
C ALA A 27 -6.69 5.85 6.43
N ALA A 28 -7.67 6.74 6.62
CA ALA A 28 -8.35 6.88 7.90
C ALA A 28 -8.90 5.52 8.37
N GLY A 29 -8.40 5.03 9.51
CA GLY A 29 -8.75 3.71 10.07
C GLY A 29 -8.10 2.51 9.39
N VAL A 30 -7.11 2.73 8.51
CA VAL A 30 -6.40 1.70 7.75
C VAL A 30 -4.91 1.76 8.06
N TYR A 31 -4.45 0.82 8.89
CA TYR A 31 -3.08 0.76 9.38
C TYR A 31 -2.29 -0.38 8.72
N VAL A 32 -1.06 -0.06 8.32
CA VAL A 32 -0.08 -1.00 7.75
C VAL A 32 1.27 -0.77 8.40
N TYR A 33 2.22 -1.70 8.24
CA TYR A 33 3.60 -1.44 8.68
C TYR A 33 4.45 -1.01 7.49
N ALA A 34 5.07 0.16 7.56
CA ALA A 34 6.01 0.65 6.55
C ALA A 34 7.45 0.49 7.04
N LEU A 35 8.37 0.21 6.12
CA LEU A 35 9.80 0.20 6.43
C LEU A 35 10.25 1.63 6.75
N LYS A 36 10.93 1.81 7.90
CA LYS A 36 11.61 3.06 8.24
C LYS A 36 12.69 3.32 7.20
N ASN A 37 12.66 4.48 6.57
CA ASN A 37 13.69 4.89 5.64
C ASN A 37 14.97 5.24 6.42
N THR A 38 15.75 4.23 6.79
CA THR A 38 17.10 4.44 7.29
C THR A 38 18.03 4.59 6.09
N ALA A 39 19.00 5.50 6.17
CA ALA A 39 19.91 5.86 5.08
C ALA A 39 20.70 4.68 4.45
N ASP A 40 20.60 3.48 5.03
CA ASP A 40 21.26 2.23 4.60
C ASP A 40 20.32 1.29 3.81
N ASN A 41 19.00 1.54 3.79
CA ASN A 41 18.06 0.66 3.13
C ASN A 41 17.93 1.01 1.64
N SER A 42 18.63 0.25 0.80
CA SER A 42 18.48 0.29 -0.66
C SER A 42 17.17 -0.36 -1.16
N GLU A 43 16.36 -0.91 -0.24
CA GLU A 43 15.08 -1.51 -0.58
C GLU A 43 13.98 -0.46 -0.86
N PRO A 44 13.12 -0.68 -1.87
CA PRO A 44 12.01 0.21 -2.15
C PRO A 44 11.02 0.22 -0.98
N ALA A 45 10.43 1.39 -0.71
CA ALA A 45 9.39 1.55 0.30
C ALA A 45 8.23 0.58 0.05
N HIS A 46 8.00 -0.33 0.99
CA HIS A 46 6.98 -1.36 0.90
C HIS A 46 6.14 -1.42 2.17
N TYR A 47 4.89 -1.86 2.00
CA TYR A 47 3.97 -2.04 3.11
C TYR A 47 3.86 -3.50 3.49
N LEU A 48 3.83 -3.78 4.79
CA LEU A 48 3.56 -5.08 5.36
C LEU A 48 2.16 -5.13 5.95
N CYS A 49 1.54 -6.31 5.85
CA CYS A 49 0.25 -6.57 6.46
C CYS A 49 0.34 -6.55 7.99
N ALA A 50 -0.45 -5.69 8.64
CA ALA A 50 -0.51 -5.60 10.10
C ALA A 50 -0.85 -6.94 10.77
N THR A 51 -1.79 -7.69 10.20
CA THR A 51 -2.17 -9.01 10.71
C THR A 51 -1.02 -10.00 10.64
N CYS A 52 -0.33 -10.12 9.49
CA CYS A 52 0.81 -11.03 9.36
C CYS A 52 1.97 -10.59 10.26
N PHE A 53 2.23 -9.29 10.33
CA PHE A 53 3.28 -8.74 11.16
C PHE A 53 3.05 -9.06 12.65
N ASN A 54 1.81 -8.94 13.14
CA ASN A 54 1.46 -9.32 14.51
C ASN A 54 1.62 -10.84 14.76
N ASN A 55 1.48 -11.66 13.71
CA ASN A 55 1.73 -13.10 13.73
C ASN A 55 3.23 -13.46 13.56
N LYS A 56 4.13 -12.49 13.73
CA LYS A 56 5.57 -12.65 13.53
C LYS A 56 5.95 -13.12 12.12
N LYS A 57 5.24 -12.60 11.12
CA LYS A 57 5.44 -12.97 9.71
C LYS A 57 5.51 -11.74 8.81
N LYS A 58 6.62 -11.58 8.09
CA LYS A 58 6.77 -10.55 7.06
C LYS A 58 5.95 -10.95 5.84
N SER A 59 4.87 -10.24 5.56
CA SER A 59 4.12 -10.40 4.33
C SER A 59 3.92 -9.05 3.68
N ILE A 60 4.56 -8.87 2.52
CA ILE A 60 4.48 -7.67 1.71
C ILE A 60 3.10 -7.60 1.07
N LEU A 61 2.42 -6.49 1.28
CA LEU A 61 1.15 -6.17 0.65
C LEU A 61 1.38 -5.92 -0.84
N GLN A 62 0.70 -6.70 -1.67
CA GLN A 62 0.76 -6.55 -3.12
C GLN A 62 -0.40 -5.71 -3.60
N ARG A 63 -0.15 -4.80 -4.54
CA ARG A 63 -1.22 -4.00 -5.15
C ARG A 63 -2.06 -4.90 -6.04
N LYS A 64 -3.34 -5.09 -5.69
CA LYS A 64 -4.31 -5.87 -6.47
C LYS A 64 -4.88 -5.04 -7.62
N GLY A 65 -5.09 -3.75 -7.40
CA GLY A 65 -5.65 -2.84 -8.40
C GLY A 65 -5.85 -1.43 -7.84
N LYS A 66 -6.29 -0.53 -8.70
CA LYS A 66 -6.68 0.85 -8.34
C LYS A 66 -7.99 1.17 -9.04
N GLY A 67 -8.89 1.85 -8.36
CA GLY A 67 -10.18 2.25 -8.92
C GLY A 67 -10.73 3.52 -8.26
N MET A 68 -12.00 3.83 -8.54
CA MET A 68 -12.68 5.01 -7.96
C MET A 68 -12.72 5.01 -6.43
N GLY A 69 -12.70 3.83 -5.80
CA GLY A 69 -12.64 3.66 -4.35
C GLY A 69 -11.23 3.73 -3.75
N GLY A 70 -10.20 4.02 -4.55
CA GLY A 70 -8.81 4.09 -4.11
C GLY A 70 -7.96 2.89 -4.54
N THR A 71 -6.84 2.69 -3.84
CA THR A 71 -5.88 1.61 -4.16
C THR A 71 -6.18 0.37 -3.32
N TYR A 72 -6.37 -0.76 -3.97
CA TYR A 72 -6.61 -2.04 -3.32
C TYR A 72 -5.29 -2.82 -3.20
N TYR A 73 -4.97 -3.20 -1.98
CA TYR A 73 -3.87 -4.07 -1.64
C TYR A 73 -4.40 -5.41 -1.14
N ILE A 74 -3.65 -6.47 -1.41
CA ILE A 74 -3.94 -7.82 -0.94
C ILE A 74 -2.69 -8.41 -0.31
N CYS A 75 -2.89 -9.09 0.81
CA CYS A 75 -1.87 -9.94 1.40
C CYS A 75 -2.00 -11.36 0.81
N ASN A 76 -0.95 -11.87 0.19
CA ASN A 76 -0.98 -13.22 -0.37
C ASN A 76 -0.99 -14.32 0.69
N GLU A 77 -0.53 -14.02 1.91
CA GLU A 77 -0.43 -14.97 3.01
C GLU A 77 -1.77 -15.15 3.74
N CYS A 78 -2.37 -14.07 4.25
CA CYS A 78 -3.62 -14.14 5.01
C CYS A 78 -4.86 -13.79 4.19
N LYS A 79 -4.70 -13.42 2.91
CA LYS A 79 -5.79 -12.93 2.03
C LYS A 79 -6.49 -11.67 2.54
N ALA A 80 -5.88 -10.94 3.49
CA ALA A 80 -6.41 -9.65 3.93
C ALA A 80 -6.45 -8.67 2.75
N GLU A 81 -7.59 -8.01 2.57
CA GLU A 81 -7.81 -6.97 1.59
C GLU A 81 -7.76 -5.62 2.30
N ILE A 82 -6.86 -4.75 1.85
CA ILE A 82 -6.65 -3.42 2.40
C ILE A 82 -7.01 -2.41 1.32
N ASN A 83 -7.90 -1.48 1.64
CA ASN A 83 -8.29 -0.41 0.75
C ASN A 83 -7.72 0.91 1.25
N ASP A 84 -6.81 1.48 0.45
CA ASP A 84 -6.34 2.85 0.61
C ASP A 84 -7.31 3.80 -0.11
N HIS A 85 -8.30 4.29 0.64
CA HIS A 85 -9.30 5.24 0.13
C HIS A 85 -8.81 6.69 0.10
N SER A 86 -7.62 6.98 0.63
CA SER A 86 -6.98 8.31 0.61
C SER A 86 -6.54 8.68 -0.80
N ASN A 87 -5.99 7.71 -1.56
CA ASN A 87 -5.51 7.93 -2.91
C ASN A 87 -6.58 7.61 -3.96
N ARG A 88 -7.75 8.25 -3.87
CA ARG A 88 -8.73 8.19 -4.96
C ARG A 88 -8.13 8.86 -6.18
N GLU A 89 -8.14 8.13 -7.29
CA GLU A 89 -8.07 8.77 -8.60
C GLU A 89 -9.30 9.65 -8.75
N ILE A 90 -9.11 10.96 -8.51
CA ILE A 90 -10.03 11.95 -9.05
C ILE A 90 -9.76 11.90 -10.56
N PRO A 91 -10.73 11.46 -11.39
CA PRO A 91 -10.55 11.53 -12.83
C PRO A 91 -10.17 12.97 -13.18
N PRO A 92 -9.23 13.18 -14.13
CA PRO A 92 -8.87 14.53 -14.55
C PRO A 92 -10.17 15.28 -14.85
N LYS A 93 -10.35 16.43 -14.20
CA LYS A 93 -11.53 17.28 -14.34
C LYS A 93 -11.80 17.44 -15.84
N GLN A 94 -12.86 16.83 -16.37
CA GLN A 94 -13.23 17.02 -17.76
C GLN A 94 -13.47 18.52 -17.92
N ASN A 95 -12.64 19.19 -18.72
CA ASN A 95 -12.77 20.61 -18.96
C ASN A 95 -14.20 20.86 -19.49
N PRO A 96 -14.94 21.85 -18.96
CA PRO A 96 -16.24 22.21 -19.50
C PRO A 96 -16.07 22.56 -20.98
N GLY A 97 -16.89 21.92 -21.82
CA GLY A 97 -16.72 21.89 -23.27
C GLY A 97 -16.56 23.27 -23.89
N THR A 98 -15.65 23.36 -24.86
CA THR A 98 -15.64 24.44 -25.85
C THR A 98 -16.87 24.26 -26.73
N GLY A 99 -17.98 24.88 -26.32
CA GLY A 99 -19.15 25.11 -27.15
C GLY A 99 -19.02 26.45 -27.87
N GLY A 100 -19.34 26.46 -29.17
CA GLY A 100 -19.38 27.62 -30.07
C GLY A 100 -18.07 27.78 -30.83
N ASP A 101 -18.02 27.83 -32.16
CA ASP A 101 -18.99 28.37 -33.10
C ASP A 101 -18.93 27.65 -34.47
N GLU A 102 -20.08 27.14 -34.93
CA GLU A 102 -20.32 26.75 -36.31
C GLU A 102 -21.21 27.81 -36.97
N HIS A 103 -20.59 28.83 -37.55
CA HIS A 103 -21.19 29.71 -38.56
C HIS A 103 -20.16 29.77 -39.69
N GLY A 104 -20.43 29.54 -40.97
CA GLY A 104 -21.65 29.35 -41.72
C GLY A 104 -21.22 29.45 -43.18
N TRP A 105 -21.66 28.50 -44.00
CA TRP A 105 -21.39 28.42 -45.43
C TRP A 105 -22.30 29.43 -46.15
N MET A 106 -21.73 30.48 -46.77
CA MET A 106 -22.33 31.40 -47.77
C MET A 106 -21.15 32.22 -48.32
N GLY A 107 -20.57 31.95 -49.50
CA GLY A 107 -21.17 32.14 -50.82
C GLY A 107 -20.71 33.49 -51.41
N SER A 108 -19.79 33.48 -52.38
CA SER A 108 -19.64 34.45 -53.50
C SER A 108 -18.51 34.00 -54.43
#